data_AF-A0A1C6PHJ1-F1
#
_entry.id   AF-A0A1C6PHJ1-F1
#
_cell.length_a   1.000
_cell.length_b   1.000
_cell.length_c   1.000
_cell.angle_alpha   90.00
_cell.angle_beta   90.00
_cell.angle_gamma   90.00
#
_symmetry.space_group_name_H-M   'P 1'
#
loop_
_entity.id
_entity.type
_entity.pdbx_description
1 polymer ?
#
loop_
_entity_poly.entity_id
_entity_poly.type
_entity_poly.pdbx_seq_one_letter_code
_entity_poly.pdbx_strand_id
1 'polypeptide(L)'
;MANQILAGRDLDQAIQSRVVPSIVLFSAIHYRGITDGPDFQFALNVANPDWMHFGRDKNAEPTEQEKREDRWRLLMQELGIHGCDEFEKVLVEFLESGLFDAEQVQVIIDRYVAETEALQVRQAARDFLNAAFWDHRMSDADLLVKAGQFPASAGLLDPYVVTQLFDALSEITDGQALGQAIVSAWIAAFAAGDHHDVEDDNPFNNPIHPDIKAAFDAAKARVQANATVVDACMDIINDNGWGTLQEVAMKRATAADFEAAIRGMEIDKLRRFMRRMIEMRLQRATYDVHFGTATQHFVDACRAISNDPNSPRLAALVKKLVSRTALAAELSTPAAGPS
;
A
#
# COMPACT_ATOMS: atom_id res chain seq x y z
N MET A 1 7.25 12.54 33.06
CA MET A 1 7.62 12.30 31.66
C MET A 1 6.43 12.37 30.71
N ALA A 2 5.41 11.51 30.83
CA ALA A 2 4.19 11.59 30.01
C ALA A 2 3.52 12.98 30.04
N ASN A 3 3.34 13.60 31.21
CA ASN A 3 2.79 14.96 31.32
C ASN A 3 3.66 16.07 30.70
N GLN A 4 4.97 15.86 30.56
CA GLN A 4 5.87 16.81 29.88
C GLN A 4 5.78 16.65 28.37
N ILE A 5 5.73 15.41 27.87
CA ILE A 5 5.61 15.08 26.45
C ILE A 5 4.23 15.50 25.91
N LEU A 6 3.17 15.27 26.70
CA LEU A 6 1.80 15.67 26.35
C LEU A 6 1.48 17.13 26.72
N ALA A 7 2.48 17.88 27.23
CA ALA A 7 2.37 19.28 27.62
C ALA A 7 1.16 19.62 28.53
N GLY A 8 0.71 18.69 29.37
CA GLY A 8 -0.43 18.87 30.27
C GLY A 8 -1.80 18.99 29.58
N ARG A 9 -1.95 18.51 28.34
CA ARG A 9 -3.20 18.57 27.59
C ARG A 9 -4.21 17.53 28.06
N ASP A 10 -5.48 17.92 28.04
CA ASP A 10 -6.60 17.01 28.20
C ASP A 10 -6.89 16.37 26.83
N LEU A 11 -6.37 15.16 26.61
CA LEU A 11 -6.50 14.42 25.35
C LEU A 11 -7.60 13.37 25.48
N ASP A 12 -8.33 13.14 24.39
CA ASP A 12 -9.32 12.06 24.32
C ASP A 12 -8.69 10.70 24.67
N GLN A 13 -9.48 9.82 25.30
CA GLN A 13 -9.02 8.51 25.75
C GLN A 13 -8.42 7.67 24.61
N ALA A 14 -8.94 7.80 23.38
CA ALA A 14 -8.38 7.07 22.22
C ALA A 14 -6.95 7.53 21.89
N ILE A 15 -6.67 8.84 22.00
CA ILE A 15 -5.33 9.38 21.79
C ILE A 15 -4.41 8.94 22.92
N GLN A 16 -4.88 8.97 24.18
CA GLN A 16 -4.10 8.50 25.33
C GLN A 16 -3.72 7.01 25.19
N SER A 17 -4.66 6.15 24.82
CA SER A 17 -4.42 4.72 24.58
C SER A 17 -3.44 4.46 23.44
N ARG A 18 -3.29 5.40 22.48
CA ARG A 18 -2.31 5.32 21.39
C ARG A 18 -0.91 5.75 21.82
N VAL A 19 -0.77 6.82 22.61
CA VAL A 19 0.54 7.45 22.88
C VAL A 19 1.17 7.01 24.20
N VAL A 20 0.36 6.71 25.23
CA VAL A 20 0.86 6.41 26.57
C VAL A 20 1.67 5.11 26.61
N PRO A 21 1.22 3.98 26.02
CA PRO A 21 2.01 2.75 26.02
C PRO A 21 3.38 2.94 25.36
N SER A 22 3.44 3.66 24.24
CA SER A 22 4.69 3.99 23.56
C SER A 22 5.61 4.84 24.42
N ILE A 23 5.09 5.90 25.06
CA ILE A 23 5.89 6.72 26.00
C ILE A 23 6.49 5.85 27.10
N VAL A 24 5.70 4.95 27.70
CA VAL A 24 6.16 4.07 28.77
C VAL A 24 7.24 3.11 28.29
N LEU A 25 6.98 2.38 27.20
CA LEU A 25 7.91 1.38 26.67
C LEU A 25 9.24 2.02 26.27
N PHE A 26 9.23 3.06 25.44
CA PHE A 26 10.45 3.70 24.94
C PHE A 26 11.24 4.39 26.06
N SER A 27 10.56 4.96 27.06
CA SER A 27 11.26 5.47 28.25
C SER A 27 11.93 4.34 29.03
N ALA A 28 11.26 3.20 29.19
CA ALA A 28 11.82 2.04 29.87
C ALA A 28 13.01 1.44 29.12
N ILE A 29 13.00 1.46 27.78
CA ILE A 29 14.16 1.09 26.94
C ILE A 29 15.33 2.06 27.22
N HIS A 30 15.09 3.37 27.13
CA HIS A 30 16.12 4.40 27.32
C HIS A 30 16.83 4.30 28.68
N TYR A 31 16.03 4.23 29.76
CA TYR A 31 16.56 4.18 31.13
C TYR A 31 16.96 2.77 31.57
N ARG A 32 16.97 1.79 30.65
CA ARG A 32 17.30 0.37 30.92
C ARG A 32 16.45 -0.23 32.05
N GLY A 33 15.17 0.14 32.09
CA GLY A 33 14.19 -0.35 33.06
C GLY A 33 13.68 -1.78 32.78
N ILE A 34 13.96 -2.33 31.59
CA ILE A 34 13.58 -3.70 31.20
C ILE A 34 14.86 -4.53 31.11
N THR A 35 14.94 -5.59 31.90
CA THR A 35 16.06 -6.54 31.83
C THR A 35 15.90 -7.38 30.57
N ASP A 36 16.91 -7.43 29.70
CA ASP A 36 16.85 -8.11 28.39
C ASP A 36 15.70 -7.57 27.51
N GLY A 37 15.42 -6.26 27.56
CA GLY A 37 14.38 -5.61 26.77
C GLY A 37 14.82 -5.29 25.32
N PRO A 38 13.87 -4.95 24.43
CA PRO A 38 14.18 -4.56 23.05
C PRO A 38 14.98 -3.26 23.02
N ASP A 39 15.75 -3.07 21.95
CA ASP A 39 16.33 -1.76 21.65
C ASP A 39 15.36 -0.88 20.83
N PHE A 40 15.72 0.38 20.61
CA PHE A 40 14.89 1.30 19.83
C PHE A 40 14.73 0.86 18.38
N GLN A 41 15.77 0.25 17.78
CA GLN A 41 15.67 -0.20 16.40
C GLN A 41 14.62 -1.30 16.27
N PHE A 42 14.58 -2.23 17.22
CA PHE A 42 13.57 -3.26 17.27
C PHE A 42 12.17 -2.70 17.53
N ALA A 43 12.03 -1.85 18.55
CA ALA A 43 10.73 -1.29 18.89
C ALA A 43 10.14 -0.47 17.72
N LEU A 44 10.94 0.35 17.03
CA LEU A 44 10.50 1.14 15.88
C LEU A 44 10.12 0.29 14.65
N ASN A 45 10.72 -0.90 14.50
CA ASN A 45 10.51 -1.78 13.35
C ASN A 45 9.55 -2.94 13.63
N VAL A 46 8.82 -2.94 14.75
CA VAL A 46 7.95 -4.05 15.17
C VAL A 46 6.89 -4.43 14.12
N ALA A 47 6.48 -3.47 13.27
CA ALA A 47 5.51 -3.66 12.19
C ALA A 47 6.15 -3.89 10.81
N ASN A 48 7.48 -4.02 10.71
CA ASN A 48 8.14 -4.21 9.42
C ASN A 48 8.10 -5.70 8.96
N PRO A 49 7.48 -6.03 7.80
CA PRO A 49 7.52 -7.37 7.18
C PRO A 49 8.91 -7.96 7.08
N ASP A 50 9.87 -7.12 6.66
CA ASP A 50 11.19 -7.57 6.23
C ASP A 50 11.99 -8.15 7.40
N TRP A 51 11.67 -7.78 8.63
CA TRP A 51 12.30 -8.36 9.81
C TRP A 51 11.70 -9.70 10.24
N MET A 52 10.49 -10.07 9.78
CA MET A 52 9.81 -11.28 10.24
C MET A 52 10.20 -12.54 9.45
N HIS A 53 10.84 -12.39 8.28
CA HIS A 53 11.04 -13.51 7.35
C HIS A 53 12.45 -13.66 6.74
N PHE A 54 13.40 -12.77 7.04
CA PHE A 54 14.79 -12.99 6.60
C PHE A 54 15.45 -14.13 7.40
N GLY A 55 15.34 -15.35 6.85
CA GLY A 55 16.18 -16.51 7.23
C GLY A 55 15.52 -17.60 8.07
N ARG A 56 14.24 -17.49 8.41
CA ARG A 56 13.56 -18.50 9.25
C ARG A 56 13.24 -19.76 8.44
N ASP A 57 14.05 -20.80 8.59
CA ASP A 57 13.67 -22.15 8.20
C ASP A 57 12.61 -22.66 9.18
N LYS A 58 11.40 -22.93 8.68
CA LYS A 58 10.27 -23.42 9.49
C LYS A 58 10.54 -24.78 10.13
N ASN A 59 11.61 -25.47 9.72
CA ASN A 59 12.02 -26.78 10.24
C ASN A 59 13.21 -26.72 11.21
N ALA A 60 13.79 -25.54 11.49
CA ALA A 60 14.93 -25.39 12.41
C ALA A 60 14.46 -24.92 13.80
N GLU A 61 15.17 -25.33 14.85
CA GLU A 61 14.93 -24.80 16.19
C GLU A 61 15.24 -23.29 16.23
N PRO A 62 14.36 -22.47 16.86
CA PRO A 62 14.62 -21.05 17.02
C PRO A 62 15.89 -20.80 17.83
N THR A 63 16.73 -19.91 17.33
CA THR A 63 17.89 -19.36 18.04
C THR A 63 17.48 -18.60 19.29
N GLU A 64 18.41 -18.42 20.23
CA GLU A 64 18.17 -17.64 21.46
C GLU A 64 17.87 -16.15 21.20
N GLN A 65 18.25 -15.64 20.02
CA GLN A 65 17.89 -14.29 19.59
C GLN A 65 16.43 -14.25 19.11
N GLU A 66 16.00 -15.21 18.30
CA GLU A 66 14.60 -15.30 17.85
C GLU A 66 13.64 -15.50 19.03
N LYS A 67 14.00 -16.33 20.02
CA LYS A 67 13.20 -16.47 21.25
C LYS A 67 13.10 -15.17 22.04
N ARG A 68 14.13 -14.32 22.00
CA ARG A 68 14.11 -12.99 22.64
C ARG A 68 13.17 -12.05 21.91
N GLU A 69 13.28 -11.99 20.60
CA GLU A 69 12.44 -11.16 19.75
C GLU A 69 10.96 -11.57 19.80
N ASP A 70 10.67 -12.88 19.89
CA ASP A 70 9.31 -13.40 20.11
C ASP A 70 8.73 -12.87 21.45
N ARG A 71 9.54 -12.84 22.52
CA ARG A 71 9.12 -12.26 23.82
C ARG A 71 8.91 -10.76 23.76
N TRP A 72 9.76 -10.04 23.03
CA TRP A 72 9.59 -8.59 22.84
C TRP A 72 8.34 -8.27 22.04
N ARG A 73 8.03 -9.04 21.00
CA ARG A 73 6.78 -8.92 20.24
C ARG A 73 5.56 -9.16 21.12
N LEU A 74 5.61 -10.20 21.97
CA LEU A 74 4.54 -10.46 22.94
C LEU A 74 4.35 -9.28 23.89
N LEU A 75 5.43 -8.73 24.46
CA LEU A 75 5.37 -7.54 25.32
C LEU A 75 4.72 -6.35 24.60
N MET A 76 5.11 -6.09 23.35
CA MET A 76 4.54 -4.98 22.57
C MET A 76 3.06 -5.21 22.26
N GLN A 77 2.65 -6.45 21.96
CA GLN A 77 1.24 -6.82 21.81
C GLN A 77 0.45 -6.62 23.12
N GLU A 78 0.99 -7.03 24.27
CA GLU A 78 0.38 -6.84 25.59
C GLU A 78 0.20 -5.35 25.93
N LEU A 79 1.12 -4.50 25.48
CA LEU A 79 1.04 -3.04 25.63
C LEU A 79 0.13 -2.38 24.57
N GLY A 80 -0.42 -3.13 23.61
CA GLY A 80 -1.25 -2.61 22.53
C GLY A 80 -0.48 -1.83 21.45
N ILE A 81 0.84 -2.04 21.36
CA ILE A 81 1.73 -1.41 20.38
C ILE A 81 1.89 -2.35 19.19
N HIS A 82 1.14 -2.07 18.13
CA HIS A 82 1.10 -2.90 16.91
C HIS A 82 1.91 -2.31 15.75
N GLY A 83 2.49 -1.12 15.95
CA GLY A 83 3.32 -0.43 14.99
C GLY A 83 3.77 0.93 15.54
N CYS A 84 4.82 1.46 14.94
CA CYS A 84 5.40 2.75 15.30
C CYS A 84 5.31 3.69 14.09
N ASP A 85 4.89 4.94 14.32
CA ASP A 85 4.80 5.98 13.30
C ASP A 85 5.76 7.13 13.60
N GLU A 86 5.48 8.35 13.09
CA GLU A 86 6.32 9.51 13.37
C GLU A 86 6.36 9.89 14.86
N PHE A 87 5.33 9.56 15.64
CA PHE A 87 5.31 9.83 17.08
C PHE A 87 6.45 9.13 17.81
N GLU A 88 6.62 7.83 17.59
CA GLU A 88 7.69 7.06 18.23
C GLU A 88 9.09 7.51 17.80
N LYS A 89 9.24 8.00 16.55
CA LYS A 89 10.52 8.55 16.08
C LYS A 89 10.91 9.82 16.83
N VAL A 90 9.97 10.76 16.96
CA VAL A 90 10.19 12.00 17.73
C VAL A 90 10.44 11.71 19.21
N LEU A 91 9.74 10.71 19.76
CA LEU A 91 9.95 10.25 21.13
C LEU A 91 11.37 9.69 21.34
N VAL A 92 11.88 8.87 20.41
CA VAL A 92 13.26 8.35 20.46
C VAL A 92 14.27 9.48 20.34
N GLU A 93 14.08 10.41 19.40
CA GLU A 93 14.97 11.56 19.24
C GLU A 93 15.03 12.41 20.51
N PHE A 94 13.89 12.64 21.16
CA PHE A 94 13.83 13.33 22.45
C PHE A 94 14.58 12.56 23.54
N LEU A 95 14.40 11.24 23.62
CA LEU A 95 15.08 10.38 24.59
C LEU A 95 16.59 10.38 24.39
N GLU A 96 17.07 10.30 23.15
CA GLU A 96 18.51 10.25 22.84
C GLU A 96 19.20 11.60 22.97
N SER A 97 18.56 12.67 22.52
CA SER A 97 19.16 14.01 22.47
C SER A 97 18.87 14.88 23.69
N GLY A 98 17.80 14.57 24.44
CA GLY A 98 17.24 15.44 25.47
C GLY A 98 16.56 16.71 24.95
N LEU A 99 16.53 16.93 23.62
CA LEU A 99 15.92 18.10 22.98
C LEU A 99 14.46 17.80 22.67
N PHE A 100 13.55 18.56 23.27
CA PHE A 100 12.12 18.39 23.07
C PHE A 100 11.60 19.35 22.01
N ASP A 101 11.23 18.83 20.84
CA ASP A 101 10.53 19.60 19.80
C ASP A 101 9.02 19.58 20.06
N ALA A 102 8.56 20.58 20.82
CA ALA A 102 7.14 20.72 21.15
C ALA A 102 6.25 21.03 19.94
N GLU A 103 6.80 21.64 18.88
CA GLU A 103 6.06 22.02 17.68
C GLU A 103 5.81 20.78 16.81
N GLN A 104 6.81 19.91 16.65
CA GLN A 104 6.66 18.66 15.91
C GLN A 104 5.67 17.71 16.59
N VAL A 105 5.74 17.56 17.92
CA VAL A 105 4.76 16.77 18.68
C VAL A 105 3.36 17.37 18.56
N GLN A 106 3.23 18.71 18.58
CA GLN A 106 1.95 19.39 18.40
C GLN A 106 1.31 19.03 17.05
N VAL A 107 2.07 19.05 15.95
CA VAL A 107 1.56 18.69 14.62
C VAL A 107 1.07 17.24 14.58
N ILE A 108 1.80 16.31 15.19
CA ILE A 108 1.41 14.89 15.25
C ILE A 108 0.12 14.72 16.05
N ILE A 109 0.02 15.37 17.22
CA ILE A 109 -1.19 15.33 18.06
C ILE A 109 -2.37 16.00 17.35
N ASP A 110 -2.18 17.12 16.64
CA ASP A 110 -3.26 17.77 15.89
C ASP A 110 -3.76 16.88 14.75
N ARG A 111 -2.88 16.12 14.10
CA ARG A 111 -3.28 15.09 13.15
C ARG A 111 -4.11 13.99 13.84
N TYR A 112 -3.70 13.49 15.00
CA TYR A 112 -4.52 12.53 15.75
C TYR A 112 -5.86 13.11 16.20
N VAL A 113 -5.91 14.41 16.50
CA VAL A 113 -7.18 15.12 16.77
C VAL A 113 -8.05 15.16 15.51
N ALA A 114 -7.48 15.47 14.35
CA ALA A 114 -8.18 15.44 13.07
C ALA A 114 -8.66 14.02 12.68
N GLU A 115 -7.93 12.98 13.11
CA GLU A 115 -8.23 11.57 12.88
C GLU A 115 -8.93 10.89 14.08
N THR A 116 -9.42 11.67 15.06
CA THR A 116 -9.94 11.12 16.33
C THR A 116 -11.08 10.13 16.11
N GLU A 117 -11.94 10.37 15.12
CA GLU A 117 -13.03 9.44 14.79
C GLU A 117 -12.49 8.06 14.37
N ALA A 118 -11.48 8.02 13.50
CA ALA A 118 -10.84 6.77 13.08
C ALA A 118 -10.12 6.09 14.26
N LEU A 119 -9.48 6.85 15.14
CA LEU A 119 -8.83 6.32 16.35
C LEU A 119 -9.84 5.73 17.33
N GLN A 120 -10.96 6.41 17.56
CA GLN A 120 -12.03 5.92 18.45
C GLN A 120 -12.66 4.63 17.91
N VAL A 121 -12.90 4.55 16.61
CA VAL A 121 -13.47 3.34 15.98
C VAL A 121 -12.49 2.17 16.06
N ARG A 122 -11.18 2.40 15.84
CA ARG A 122 -10.14 1.38 16.02
C ARG A 122 -10.03 0.92 17.47
N GLN A 123 -10.09 1.85 18.44
CA GLN A 123 -10.07 1.49 19.86
C GLN A 123 -11.30 0.68 20.24
N ALA A 124 -12.49 1.07 19.79
CA ALA A 124 -13.72 0.33 20.03
C ALA A 124 -13.67 -1.10 19.46
N ALA A 125 -13.08 -1.28 18.26
CA ALA A 125 -12.87 -2.60 17.67
C ALA A 125 -11.93 -3.46 18.52
N ARG A 126 -10.84 -2.88 19.04
CA ARG A 126 -9.92 -3.59 19.96
C ARG A 126 -10.60 -3.98 21.27
N ASP A 127 -11.34 -3.06 21.88
CA ASP A 127 -12.07 -3.32 23.13
C ASP A 127 -13.12 -4.41 22.95
N PHE A 128 -13.80 -4.43 21.79
CA PHE A 128 -14.71 -5.50 21.42
C PHE A 128 -14.00 -6.85 21.28
N LEU A 129 -12.92 -6.92 20.49
CA LEU A 129 -12.16 -8.16 20.28
C LEU A 129 -11.62 -8.69 21.62
N ASN A 130 -11.06 -7.82 22.45
CA ASN A 130 -10.60 -8.19 23.80
C ASN A 130 -11.73 -8.75 24.65
N ALA A 131 -12.93 -8.13 24.64
CA ALA A 131 -14.07 -8.63 25.38
C ALA A 131 -14.56 -9.98 24.84
N ALA A 132 -14.66 -10.14 23.52
CA ALA A 132 -15.07 -11.38 22.88
C ALA A 132 -14.12 -12.55 23.20
N PHE A 133 -12.80 -12.31 23.26
CA PHE A 133 -11.84 -13.38 23.55
C PHE A 133 -11.63 -13.65 25.05
N TRP A 134 -11.66 -12.62 25.90
CA TRP A 134 -11.21 -12.72 27.28
C TRP A 134 -12.31 -12.52 28.33
N ASP A 135 -13.35 -11.75 28.04
CA ASP A 135 -14.39 -11.43 29.01
C ASP A 135 -15.49 -12.48 29.04
N HIS A 136 -15.19 -13.60 29.69
CA HIS A 136 -16.12 -14.72 29.88
C HIS A 136 -17.40 -14.37 30.66
N ARG A 137 -17.50 -13.14 31.20
CA ARG A 137 -18.67 -12.65 31.96
C ARG A 137 -19.60 -11.80 31.11
N MET A 138 -19.12 -11.31 29.96
CA MET A 138 -19.94 -10.58 29.00
C MET A 138 -20.86 -11.58 28.29
N SER A 139 -22.14 -11.22 28.14
CA SER A 139 -23.06 -12.07 27.39
C SER A 139 -22.88 -11.87 25.89
N ASP A 140 -23.17 -12.91 25.11
CA ASP A 140 -23.25 -12.83 23.65
C ASP A 140 -24.16 -11.69 23.19
N ALA A 141 -25.29 -11.45 23.87
CA ALA A 141 -26.20 -10.36 23.57
C ALA A 141 -25.54 -8.97 23.74
N ASP A 142 -24.73 -8.79 24.79
CA ASP A 142 -24.00 -7.54 25.03
C ASP A 142 -22.90 -7.32 23.98
N LEU A 143 -22.21 -8.40 23.58
CA LEU A 143 -21.23 -8.37 22.50
C LEU A 143 -21.89 -7.97 21.17
N LEU A 144 -23.05 -8.54 20.83
CA LEU A 144 -23.79 -8.18 19.62
C LEU A 144 -24.25 -6.71 19.64
N VAL A 145 -24.70 -6.20 20.78
CA VAL A 145 -25.05 -4.77 20.93
C VAL A 145 -23.82 -3.88 20.69
N LYS A 146 -22.66 -4.23 21.27
CA LYS A 146 -21.40 -3.50 21.05
C LYS A 146 -20.98 -3.53 19.59
N ALA A 147 -21.08 -4.68 18.93
CA ALA A 147 -20.72 -4.82 17.54
C ALA A 147 -21.66 -4.08 16.58
N GLY A 148 -22.90 -3.82 17.00
CA GLY A 148 -23.92 -3.12 16.22
C GLY A 148 -23.54 -1.71 15.75
N GLN A 149 -22.53 -1.09 16.35
CA GLN A 149 -22.04 0.24 15.95
C GLN A 149 -21.10 0.20 14.74
N PHE A 150 -20.38 -0.91 14.51
CA PHE A 150 -19.31 -0.96 13.51
C PHE A 150 -19.76 -0.81 12.06
N PRO A 151 -20.95 -1.26 11.60
CA PRO A 151 -21.36 -1.06 10.21
C PRO A 151 -21.37 0.41 9.78
N ALA A 152 -21.71 1.34 10.68
CA ALA A 152 -21.77 2.77 10.35
C ALA A 152 -20.38 3.40 10.14
N SER A 153 -19.35 2.84 10.76
CA SER A 153 -17.98 3.37 10.76
C SER A 153 -16.97 2.41 10.13
N ALA A 154 -17.45 1.36 9.45
CA ALA A 154 -16.61 0.29 8.95
C ALA A 154 -15.50 0.80 8.02
N GLY A 155 -15.78 1.81 7.19
CA GLY A 155 -14.79 2.41 6.29
C GLY A 155 -13.58 3.09 6.96
N LEU A 156 -13.60 3.29 8.29
CA LEU A 156 -12.48 3.83 9.06
C LEU A 156 -11.55 2.73 9.61
N LEU A 157 -11.96 1.46 9.47
CA LEU A 157 -11.20 0.29 9.91
C LEU A 157 -10.32 -0.26 8.80
N ASP A 158 -9.25 -0.90 9.23
CA ASP A 158 -8.38 -1.70 8.36
C ASP A 158 -9.08 -3.04 7.98
N PRO A 159 -8.89 -3.55 6.74
CA PRO A 159 -9.51 -4.78 6.26
C PRO A 159 -9.23 -6.03 7.13
N TYR A 160 -8.06 -6.12 7.77
CA TYR A 160 -7.73 -7.24 8.66
C TYR A 160 -8.47 -7.12 9.99
N VAL A 161 -8.65 -5.90 10.52
CA VAL A 161 -9.51 -5.67 11.70
C VAL A 161 -10.97 -6.06 11.39
N VAL A 162 -11.48 -5.70 10.21
CA VAL A 162 -12.83 -6.11 9.79
C VAL A 162 -12.94 -7.63 9.67
N THR A 163 -11.89 -8.30 9.16
CA THR A 163 -11.84 -9.76 9.11
C THR A 163 -11.88 -10.37 10.51
N GLN A 164 -11.09 -9.86 11.46
CA GLN A 164 -11.09 -10.33 12.85
C GLN A 164 -12.45 -10.12 13.53
N LEU A 165 -13.11 -8.98 13.27
CA LEU A 165 -14.46 -8.72 13.78
C LEU A 165 -15.47 -9.74 13.23
N PHE A 166 -15.40 -10.06 11.93
CA PHE A 166 -16.24 -11.08 11.33
C PHE A 166 -16.02 -12.46 11.95
N ASP A 167 -14.76 -12.87 12.12
CA ASP A 167 -14.41 -14.17 12.68
C ASP A 167 -14.91 -14.30 14.12
N ALA A 168 -14.65 -13.29 14.97
CA ALA A 168 -15.11 -13.28 16.36
C ALA A 168 -16.65 -13.28 16.46
N LEU A 169 -17.35 -12.56 15.58
CA LEU A 169 -18.82 -12.56 15.55
C LEU A 169 -19.42 -13.86 15.02
N SER A 170 -18.69 -14.59 14.17
CA SER A 170 -19.16 -15.87 13.62
C SER A 170 -19.15 -16.99 14.66
N GLU A 171 -18.40 -16.83 15.75
CA GLU A 171 -18.43 -17.75 16.90
C GLU A 171 -19.64 -17.52 17.82
N ILE A 172 -20.31 -16.37 17.70
CA ILE A 172 -21.48 -15.98 18.51
C ILE A 172 -22.78 -16.37 17.79
N THR A 173 -23.74 -16.93 18.51
CA THR A 173 -25.06 -17.24 17.96
C THR A 173 -25.72 -15.97 17.43
N ASP A 174 -26.24 -15.99 16.20
CA ASP A 174 -26.82 -14.84 15.48
C ASP A 174 -25.82 -13.72 15.09
N GLY A 175 -24.53 -13.85 15.41
CA GLY A 175 -23.51 -12.82 15.12
C GLY A 175 -23.04 -12.77 13.67
N GLN A 176 -23.17 -13.87 12.92
CA GLN A 176 -22.71 -13.96 11.54
C GLN A 176 -23.34 -12.90 10.62
N ALA A 177 -24.64 -12.61 10.77
CA ALA A 177 -25.33 -11.61 9.95
C ALA A 177 -24.78 -10.20 10.20
N LEU A 178 -24.43 -9.89 11.45
CA LEU A 178 -23.82 -8.63 11.83
C LEU A 178 -22.37 -8.54 11.32
N GLY A 179 -21.58 -9.61 11.43
CA GLY A 179 -20.25 -9.69 10.84
C GLY A 179 -20.28 -9.39 9.34
N GLN A 180 -21.20 -10.01 8.60
CA GLN A 180 -21.36 -9.76 7.16
C GLN A 180 -21.78 -8.33 6.85
N ALA A 181 -22.58 -7.69 7.71
CA ALA A 181 -22.97 -6.29 7.56
C ALA A 181 -21.75 -5.35 7.70
N ILE A 182 -20.83 -5.63 8.62
CA ILE A 182 -19.58 -4.87 8.78
C ILE A 182 -18.70 -5.03 7.52
N VAL A 183 -18.50 -6.27 7.05
CA VAL A 183 -17.75 -6.56 5.81
C VAL A 183 -18.34 -5.81 4.62
N SER A 184 -19.66 -5.88 4.44
CA SER A 184 -20.35 -5.22 3.33
C SER A 184 -20.24 -3.69 3.40
N ALA A 185 -20.35 -3.10 4.60
CA ALA A 185 -20.20 -1.67 4.80
C ALA A 185 -18.76 -1.20 4.51
N TRP A 186 -17.76 -1.98 4.92
CA TRP A 186 -16.36 -1.71 4.59
C TRP A 186 -16.14 -1.74 3.06
N ILE A 187 -16.63 -2.77 2.37
CA ILE A 187 -16.50 -2.90 0.90
C ILE A 187 -17.17 -1.73 0.18
N ALA A 188 -18.35 -1.29 0.66
CA ALA A 188 -19.04 -0.13 0.10
C ALA A 188 -18.24 1.16 0.28
N ALA A 189 -17.64 1.38 1.46
CA ALA A 189 -16.78 2.52 1.73
C ALA A 189 -15.50 2.48 0.87
N PHE A 190 -14.87 1.31 0.75
CA PHE A 190 -13.72 1.08 -0.12
C PHE A 190 -14.07 1.36 -1.59
N ALA A 191 -15.20 0.88 -2.09
CA ALA A 191 -15.61 1.14 -3.47
C ALA A 191 -15.91 2.63 -3.76
N ALA A 192 -16.33 3.38 -2.74
CA ALA A 192 -16.58 4.82 -2.82
C ALA A 192 -15.29 5.66 -2.70
N GLY A 193 -14.24 5.10 -2.11
CA GLY A 193 -12.93 5.73 -1.99
C GLY A 193 -12.14 5.73 -3.29
N ASP A 194 -11.30 6.75 -3.47
CA ASP A 194 -10.46 6.90 -4.66
C ASP A 194 -9.13 6.14 -4.50
N HIS A 195 -9.20 4.82 -4.39
CA HIS A 195 -8.03 3.96 -4.19
C HIS A 195 -7.30 3.73 -5.52
N HIS A 196 -6.36 4.63 -5.82
CA HIS A 196 -5.48 4.54 -6.98
C HIS A 196 -4.41 3.46 -6.80
N ASP A 197 -3.94 3.25 -5.57
CA ASP A 197 -2.98 2.21 -5.21
C ASP A 197 -3.61 1.31 -4.13
N VAL A 198 -4.00 0.10 -4.53
CA VAL A 198 -4.34 -0.97 -3.58
C VAL A 198 -3.04 -1.70 -3.25
N GLU A 199 -2.20 -1.06 -2.44
CA GLU A 199 -1.15 -1.78 -1.73
C GLU A 199 -1.83 -2.64 -0.66
N ASP A 200 -2.04 -3.90 -1.03
CA ASP A 200 -2.27 -4.98 -0.07
C ASP A 200 -0.92 -5.30 0.57
N ASP A 201 -0.42 -4.32 1.33
CA ASP A 201 0.74 -4.52 2.19
C ASP A 201 0.25 -5.42 3.33
N ASN A 202 0.26 -6.72 3.06
CA ASN A 202 -0.02 -7.80 4.01
C ASN A 202 1.31 -8.44 4.46
N PRO A 203 2.14 -7.69 5.18
CA PRO A 203 3.49 -8.12 5.52
C PRO A 203 3.54 -9.45 6.30
N PHE A 204 2.45 -9.77 7.00
CA PHE A 204 2.33 -10.93 7.89
C PHE A 204 1.46 -12.05 7.31
N ASN A 205 1.02 -11.90 6.05
CA ASN A 205 0.10 -12.83 5.39
C ASN A 205 -1.12 -13.15 6.29
N ASN A 206 -1.64 -12.12 6.96
CA ASN A 206 -2.82 -12.21 7.81
C ASN A 206 -4.00 -12.70 6.96
N PRO A 207 -4.84 -13.60 7.50
CA PRO A 207 -6.04 -14.03 6.80
C PRO A 207 -6.93 -12.80 6.57
N ILE A 208 -7.51 -12.74 5.37
CA ILE A 208 -8.42 -11.68 4.95
C ILE A 208 -9.73 -12.31 4.50
N HIS A 209 -10.85 -11.66 4.83
CA HIS A 209 -12.16 -12.15 4.48
C HIS A 209 -12.30 -12.31 2.94
N PRO A 210 -12.87 -13.42 2.43
CA PRO A 210 -12.94 -13.69 0.99
C PRO A 210 -13.58 -12.56 0.16
N ASP A 211 -14.63 -11.92 0.67
CA ASP A 211 -15.30 -10.82 -0.03
C ASP A 211 -14.43 -9.55 -0.10
N ILE A 212 -13.67 -9.26 0.95
CA ILE A 212 -12.72 -8.13 0.98
C ILE A 212 -11.61 -8.41 -0.03
N LYS A 213 -11.08 -9.63 -0.04
CA LYS A 213 -10.09 -10.06 -1.03
C LYS A 213 -10.62 -9.92 -2.46
N ALA A 214 -11.86 -10.33 -2.71
CA ALA A 214 -12.48 -10.17 -4.03
C ALA A 214 -12.61 -8.70 -4.43
N ALA A 215 -12.91 -7.80 -3.50
CA ALA A 215 -12.95 -6.36 -3.74
C ALA A 215 -11.57 -5.79 -4.10
N PHE A 216 -10.51 -6.20 -3.41
CA PHE A 216 -9.13 -5.85 -3.75
C PHE A 216 -8.71 -6.39 -5.12
N ASP A 217 -8.97 -7.66 -5.41
CA ASP A 217 -8.63 -8.28 -6.69
C ASP A 217 -9.40 -7.59 -7.83
N ALA A 218 -10.65 -7.20 -7.62
CA ALA A 218 -11.46 -6.44 -8.59
C ALA A 218 -10.92 -5.01 -8.80
N ALA A 219 -10.51 -4.33 -7.74
CA ALA A 219 -9.90 -3.00 -7.84
C ALA A 219 -8.54 -3.06 -8.57
N LYS A 220 -7.68 -4.03 -8.23
CA LYS A 220 -6.43 -4.30 -8.94
C LYS A 220 -6.68 -4.63 -10.41
N ALA A 221 -7.66 -5.47 -10.72
CA ALA A 221 -8.04 -5.79 -12.09
C ALA A 221 -8.57 -4.55 -12.84
N ARG A 222 -9.31 -3.65 -12.19
CA ARG A 222 -9.77 -2.38 -12.77
C ARG A 222 -8.61 -1.45 -13.09
N VAL A 223 -7.66 -1.30 -12.16
CA VAL A 223 -6.43 -0.52 -12.38
C VAL A 223 -5.61 -1.13 -13.52
N GLN A 224 -5.42 -2.46 -13.52
CA GLN A 224 -4.77 -3.17 -14.64
C GLN A 224 -5.50 -3.02 -15.97
N ALA A 225 -6.82 -3.03 -15.96
CA ALA A 225 -7.63 -2.87 -17.17
C ALA A 225 -7.56 -1.45 -17.73
N ASN A 226 -7.36 -0.45 -16.86
CA ASN A 226 -7.31 0.96 -17.21
C ASN A 226 -5.89 1.49 -17.42
N ALA A 227 -4.86 0.77 -16.97
CA ALA A 227 -3.46 1.12 -17.18
C ALA A 227 -3.19 1.28 -18.67
N THR A 228 -2.88 2.50 -19.08
CA THR A 228 -2.61 2.79 -20.49
C THR A 228 -1.16 2.48 -20.82
N VAL A 229 -0.88 2.33 -22.12
CA VAL A 229 0.50 2.21 -22.62
C VAL A 229 1.36 3.42 -22.25
N VAL A 230 0.73 4.58 -22.06
CA VAL A 230 1.40 5.81 -21.64
C VAL A 230 1.82 5.71 -20.18
N ASP A 231 0.90 5.30 -19.30
CA ASP A 231 1.18 5.17 -17.87
C ASP A 231 2.30 4.16 -17.66
N ALA A 232 2.18 2.97 -18.28
CA ALA A 232 3.22 1.95 -18.20
C ALA A 232 4.58 2.43 -18.70
N CYS A 233 4.63 3.14 -19.82
CA CYS A 233 5.89 3.67 -20.34
C CYS A 233 6.47 4.78 -19.45
N MET A 234 5.63 5.64 -18.85
CA MET A 234 6.09 6.74 -18.01
C MET A 234 6.59 6.23 -16.66
N ASP A 235 5.96 5.22 -16.08
CA ASP A 235 6.44 4.50 -14.88
C ASP A 235 7.82 3.90 -15.15
N ILE A 236 7.98 3.19 -16.27
CA ILE A 236 9.28 2.59 -16.63
C ILE A 236 10.39 3.65 -16.78
N ILE A 237 10.04 4.84 -17.29
CA ILE A 237 11.00 5.95 -17.44
C ILE A 237 11.34 6.56 -16.08
N ASN A 238 10.38 6.65 -15.15
CA ASN A 238 10.58 7.26 -13.84
C ASN A 238 11.35 6.33 -12.90
N ASP A 239 10.97 5.07 -12.85
CA ASP A 239 11.40 4.13 -11.80
C ASP A 239 12.54 3.21 -12.26
N ASN A 240 12.96 3.32 -13.52
CA ASN A 240 13.99 2.48 -14.15
C ASN A 240 13.75 0.97 -13.97
N GLY A 241 12.48 0.56 -13.92
CA GLY A 241 12.05 -0.82 -13.75
C GLY A 241 10.62 -1.01 -14.22
N TRP A 242 10.13 -2.25 -14.22
CA TRP A 242 8.74 -2.57 -14.51
C TRP A 242 8.27 -3.72 -13.63
N GLY A 243 6.99 -3.70 -13.28
CA GLY A 243 6.31 -4.82 -12.61
C GLY A 243 5.28 -5.49 -13.51
N THR A 244 4.51 -6.40 -12.92
CA THR A 244 3.44 -7.14 -13.62
C THR A 244 2.43 -6.22 -14.30
N LEU A 245 2.10 -5.08 -13.68
CA LEU A 245 1.15 -4.10 -14.23
C LEU A 245 1.64 -3.55 -15.57
N GLN A 246 2.88 -3.09 -15.64
CA GLN A 246 3.46 -2.52 -16.86
C GLN A 246 3.66 -3.60 -17.93
N GLU A 247 4.04 -4.83 -17.57
CA GLU A 247 4.10 -5.93 -18.55
C GLU A 247 2.74 -6.22 -19.19
N VAL A 248 1.68 -6.31 -18.37
CA VAL A 248 0.31 -6.59 -18.86
C VAL A 248 -0.19 -5.44 -19.74
N ALA A 249 -0.02 -4.19 -19.31
CA ALA A 249 -0.42 -3.02 -20.08
C ALA A 249 0.31 -2.95 -21.43
N MET A 250 1.63 -3.19 -21.44
CA MET A 250 2.42 -3.22 -22.67
C MET A 250 2.02 -4.37 -23.60
N LYS A 251 1.83 -5.60 -23.08
CA LYS A 251 1.40 -6.76 -23.88
C LYS A 251 0.01 -6.57 -24.50
N ARG A 252 -0.90 -5.86 -23.81
CA ARG A 252 -2.26 -5.60 -24.32
C ARG A 252 -2.29 -4.47 -25.35
N ALA A 253 -1.33 -3.55 -25.32
CA ALA A 253 -1.33 -2.36 -26.15
C ALA A 253 -1.27 -2.71 -27.65
N THR A 254 -2.16 -2.07 -28.41
CA THR A 254 -2.24 -2.21 -29.87
C THR A 254 -1.54 -1.04 -30.58
N ALA A 255 -1.31 -1.19 -31.88
CA ALA A 255 -0.76 -0.08 -32.69
C ALA A 255 -1.67 1.16 -32.67
N ALA A 256 -2.99 0.99 -32.56
CA ALA A 256 -3.93 2.10 -32.44
C ALA A 256 -3.78 2.84 -31.11
N ASP A 257 -3.54 2.11 -30.01
CA ASP A 257 -3.29 2.72 -28.69
C ASP A 257 -2.01 3.55 -28.70
N PHE A 258 -0.94 3.04 -29.30
CA PHE A 258 0.31 3.77 -29.50
C PHE A 258 0.13 5.00 -30.40
N GLU A 259 -0.64 4.91 -31.48
CA GLU A 259 -0.92 6.04 -32.37
C GLU A 259 -1.72 7.13 -31.65
N ALA A 260 -2.79 6.74 -30.95
CA ALA A 260 -3.60 7.67 -30.16
C ALA A 260 -2.76 8.36 -29.08
N ALA A 261 -1.90 7.62 -28.38
CA ALA A 261 -0.97 8.16 -27.41
C ALA A 261 -0.02 9.20 -28.03
N ILE A 262 0.63 8.88 -29.15
CA ILE A 262 1.56 9.81 -29.82
C ILE A 262 0.86 11.09 -30.28
N ARG A 263 -0.40 11.00 -30.70
CA ARG A 263 -1.18 12.15 -31.20
C ARG A 263 -1.74 13.02 -30.09
N GLY A 264 -2.13 12.43 -28.95
CA GLY A 264 -2.84 13.13 -27.87
C GLY A 264 -1.95 13.60 -26.72
N MET A 265 -0.67 13.21 -26.67
CA MET A 265 0.20 13.47 -25.54
C MET A 265 0.84 14.86 -25.57
N GLU A 266 0.95 15.49 -24.39
CA GLU A 266 1.69 16.74 -24.18
C GLU A 266 3.16 16.62 -24.61
N ILE A 267 3.73 17.71 -25.13
CA ILE A 267 5.04 17.71 -25.83
C ILE A 267 6.18 17.13 -24.98
N ASP A 268 6.26 17.50 -23.70
CA ASP A 268 7.32 17.02 -22.81
C ASP A 268 7.21 15.53 -22.51
N LYS A 269 5.97 15.04 -22.31
CA LYS A 269 5.70 13.62 -22.13
C LYS A 269 5.99 12.85 -23.42
N LEU A 270 5.57 13.38 -24.57
CA LEU A 270 5.81 12.80 -25.89
C LEU A 270 7.29 12.60 -26.17
N ARG A 271 8.13 13.59 -25.82
CA ARG A 271 9.59 13.48 -26.00
C ARG A 271 10.18 12.31 -25.20
N ARG A 272 9.76 12.14 -23.94
CA ARG A 272 10.24 11.06 -23.06
C ARG A 272 9.75 9.69 -23.56
N PHE A 273 8.46 9.61 -23.86
CA PHE A 273 7.81 8.42 -24.40
C PHE A 273 8.46 7.93 -25.69
N MET A 274 8.60 8.80 -26.70
CA MET A 274 9.20 8.45 -28.00
C MET A 274 10.63 7.96 -27.85
N ARG A 275 11.44 8.61 -27.00
CA ARG A 275 12.83 8.20 -26.77
C ARG A 275 12.91 6.82 -26.15
N ARG A 276 12.09 6.53 -25.14
CA ARG A 276 12.08 5.23 -24.46
C ARG A 276 11.62 4.11 -25.37
N MET A 277 10.55 4.32 -26.14
CA MET A 277 10.05 3.31 -27.08
C MET A 277 11.04 3.01 -28.20
N ILE A 278 11.75 4.02 -28.71
CA ILE A 278 12.84 3.82 -29.67
C ILE A 278 13.97 2.98 -29.04
N GLU A 279 14.37 3.30 -27.81
CA GLU A 279 15.40 2.55 -27.08
C GLU A 279 14.99 1.08 -26.88
N MET A 280 13.78 0.84 -26.36
CA MET A 280 13.25 -0.51 -26.15
C MET A 280 13.20 -1.31 -27.45
N ARG A 281 12.79 -0.67 -28.55
CA ARG A 281 12.75 -1.32 -29.86
C ARG A 281 14.15 -1.64 -30.39
N LEU A 282 15.14 -0.78 -30.17
CA LEU A 282 16.54 -1.06 -30.53
C LEU A 282 17.13 -2.22 -29.71
N GLN A 283 16.64 -2.40 -28.49
CA GLN A 283 17.01 -3.49 -27.58
C GLN A 283 15.94 -4.60 -27.54
N ARG A 284 15.21 -4.83 -28.65
CA ARG A 284 14.06 -5.75 -28.70
C ARG A 284 14.31 -7.16 -28.15
N ALA A 285 15.54 -7.68 -28.30
CA ALA A 285 15.90 -8.99 -27.76
C ALA A 285 15.78 -9.05 -26.22
N THR A 286 15.98 -7.93 -25.54
CA THR A 286 15.83 -7.80 -24.09
C THR A 286 14.37 -7.54 -23.70
N TYR A 287 13.67 -6.68 -24.42
CA TYR A 287 12.34 -6.21 -24.00
C TYR A 287 11.16 -7.03 -24.52
N ASP A 288 11.25 -7.66 -25.70
CA ASP A 288 10.13 -8.41 -26.28
C ASP A 288 9.79 -9.66 -25.44
N VAL A 289 10.75 -10.19 -24.67
CA VAL A 289 10.51 -11.27 -23.68
C VAL A 289 9.49 -10.83 -22.62
N HIS A 290 9.51 -9.55 -22.25
CA HIS A 290 8.66 -8.97 -21.20
C HIS A 290 7.42 -8.27 -21.75
N PHE A 291 7.50 -7.67 -22.93
CA PHE A 291 6.43 -6.83 -23.49
C PHE A 291 5.75 -7.43 -24.72
N GLY A 292 6.15 -8.64 -25.13
CA GLY A 292 5.58 -9.30 -26.30
C GLY A 292 5.77 -8.47 -27.57
N THR A 293 4.68 -8.19 -28.28
CA THR A 293 4.68 -7.44 -29.55
C THR A 293 4.57 -5.92 -29.38
N ALA A 294 4.58 -5.39 -28.14
CA ALA A 294 4.37 -3.96 -27.88
C ALA A 294 5.34 -3.05 -28.64
N THR A 295 6.64 -3.40 -28.68
CA THR A 295 7.66 -2.61 -29.38
C THR A 295 7.44 -2.61 -30.90
N GLN A 296 6.84 -3.68 -31.44
CA GLN A 296 6.45 -3.76 -32.85
C GLN A 296 5.21 -2.90 -33.13
N HIS A 297 4.20 -2.94 -32.26
CA HIS A 297 3.01 -2.10 -32.38
C HIS A 297 3.34 -0.61 -32.34
N PHE A 298 4.34 -0.20 -31.55
CA PHE A 298 4.87 1.16 -31.61
C PHE A 298 5.47 1.52 -32.99
N VAL A 299 6.23 0.61 -33.61
CA VAL A 299 6.76 0.84 -34.97
C VAL A 299 5.63 0.94 -35.99
N ASP A 300 4.61 0.11 -35.86
CA ASP A 300 3.45 0.13 -36.75
C ASP A 300 2.66 1.44 -36.61
N ALA A 301 2.48 1.94 -35.39
CA ALA A 301 1.90 3.26 -35.12
C ALA A 301 2.73 4.40 -35.73
N CYS A 302 4.06 4.36 -35.55
CA CYS A 302 4.97 5.32 -36.16
C CYS A 302 4.91 5.28 -37.70
N ARG A 303 4.71 4.09 -38.29
CA ARG A 303 4.54 3.91 -39.74
C ARG A 303 3.22 4.51 -40.22
N ALA A 304 2.12 4.26 -39.51
CA ALA A 304 0.81 4.84 -39.79
C ALA A 304 0.89 6.38 -39.79
N ILE A 305 1.44 6.97 -38.73
CA ILE A 305 1.65 8.42 -38.59
C ILE A 305 2.56 8.97 -39.72
N SER A 306 3.65 8.26 -40.05
CA SER A 306 4.60 8.69 -41.07
C SER A 306 4.02 8.75 -42.49
N ASN A 307 2.95 7.99 -42.73
CA ASN A 307 2.26 7.88 -44.02
C ASN A 307 0.92 8.62 -44.05
N ASP A 308 0.49 9.21 -42.93
CA ASP A 308 -0.75 9.98 -42.83
C ASP A 308 -0.61 11.36 -43.51
N PRO A 309 -1.32 11.63 -44.61
CA PRO A 309 -1.26 12.92 -45.31
C PRO A 309 -1.84 14.07 -44.48
N ASN A 310 -2.67 13.78 -43.45
CA ASN A 310 -3.33 14.80 -42.64
C ASN A 310 -2.45 15.34 -41.50
N SER A 311 -1.29 14.72 -41.24
CA SER A 311 -0.44 15.04 -40.09
C SER A 311 1.03 15.32 -40.47
N PRO A 312 1.32 16.21 -41.44
CA PRO A 312 2.67 16.32 -42.04
C PRO A 312 3.76 16.74 -41.05
N ARG A 313 3.43 17.58 -40.05
CA ARG A 313 4.40 18.00 -39.03
C ARG A 313 4.76 16.86 -38.08
N LEU A 314 3.78 16.06 -37.66
CA LEU A 314 4.01 14.90 -36.79
C LEU A 314 4.75 13.80 -37.54
N ALA A 315 4.38 13.54 -38.81
CA ALA A 315 5.10 12.61 -39.68
C ALA A 315 6.58 13.00 -39.85
N ALA A 316 6.88 14.29 -40.06
CA ALA A 316 8.24 14.79 -40.16
C ALA A 316 9.01 14.63 -38.83
N LEU A 317 8.35 14.84 -37.69
CA LEU A 317 8.95 14.63 -36.37
C LEU A 317 9.33 13.16 -36.14
N VAL A 318 8.40 12.23 -36.37
CA VAL A 318 8.64 10.79 -36.21
C VAL A 318 9.81 10.35 -37.10
N LYS A 319 9.80 10.72 -38.39
CA LYS A 319 10.90 10.43 -39.33
C LYS A 319 12.23 11.04 -38.87
N LYS A 320 12.23 12.25 -38.31
CA LYS A 320 13.44 12.89 -37.79
C LYS A 320 14.00 12.13 -36.59
N LEU A 321 13.16 11.72 -35.63
CA LEU A 321 13.57 11.04 -34.40
C LEU A 321 14.25 9.69 -34.67
N VAL A 322 13.81 8.96 -35.69
CA VAL A 322 14.34 7.64 -36.06
C VAL A 322 15.39 7.68 -37.18
N SER A 323 15.59 8.82 -37.85
CA SER A 323 16.47 8.95 -39.02
C SER A 323 17.92 8.49 -38.82
N ARG A 324 18.41 8.49 -37.57
CA ARG A 324 19.77 8.10 -37.20
C ARG A 324 19.84 6.72 -36.53
N THR A 325 18.76 5.94 -36.57
CA THR A 325 18.69 4.61 -35.95
C THR A 325 18.36 3.56 -37.00
N ALA A 326 18.53 2.29 -36.66
CA ALA A 326 18.17 1.17 -37.53
C ALA A 326 16.65 1.15 -37.86
N LEU A 327 15.83 1.86 -37.09
CA LEU A 327 14.37 1.92 -37.27
C LEU A 327 13.95 2.72 -38.51
N ALA A 328 14.82 3.57 -39.05
CA ALA A 328 14.54 4.32 -40.28
C ALA A 328 14.16 3.40 -41.46
N ALA A 329 14.81 2.23 -41.55
CA ALA A 329 14.51 1.23 -42.57
C ALA A 329 13.14 0.57 -42.34
N GLU A 330 12.77 0.27 -41.09
CA GLU A 330 11.50 -0.39 -40.73
C GLU A 330 10.27 0.48 -41.01
N LEU A 331 10.43 1.81 -40.98
CA LEU A 331 9.38 2.79 -41.29
C LEU A 331 9.20 3.03 -42.79
N SER A 332 10.17 2.62 -43.61
CA SER A 332 10.16 2.78 -45.06
C SER A 332 9.54 1.58 -45.79
N THR A 333 9.38 0.45 -45.11
CA THR A 333 8.73 -0.74 -45.66
C THR A 333 7.21 -0.57 -45.63
N PRO A 334 6.49 -0.71 -46.78
CA PRO A 334 5.03 -0.69 -46.77
C PRO A 334 4.47 -1.87 -45.96
N ALA A 335 3.35 -1.65 -45.26
CA ALA A 335 2.67 -2.70 -44.51
C ALA A 335 2.31 -3.84 -45.47
N ALA A 336 2.73 -5.07 -45.16
CA ALA A 336 2.28 -6.25 -45.88
C ALA A 336 0.75 -6.33 -45.74
N GLY A 337 0.05 -6.28 -46.87
CA GLY A 337 -1.40 -6.45 -46.90
C GLY A 337 -1.81 -7.85 -46.41
N PRO A 338 -3.03 -8.01 -45.89
CA PRO A 338 -3.49 -9.29 -45.38
C PRO A 338 -3.62 -10.29 -46.55
N SER A 339 -3.00 -11.46 -46.39
CA SER A 339 -3.25 -12.65 -47.21
C SER A 339 -4.44 -13.43 -46.70
#